data_AF-A0AB38KG80-F1
#
_entry.id   AF-A0AB38KG80-F1
#
_cell.length_a   1.000
_cell.length_b   1.000
_cell.length_c   1.000
_cell.angle_alpha   90.00
_cell.angle_beta   90.00
_cell.angle_gamma   90.00
#
_symmetry.space_group_name_H-M   'P 1'
#
loop_
_entity.id
_entity.type
_entity.pdbx_description
1 polymer ?
#
loop_
_entity_poly.entity_id
_entity_poly.type
_entity_poly.pdbx_seq_one_letter_code
_entity_poly.pdbx_strand_id
1 'polypeptide(L)'
;MSQTNNNTKIKEQDTQDEIVFERKKHIPSFLLFWIIYTGFLCFFLYLFPRLFNKEIDYKWFIVFFMFLLIIYVFARAIYKMTNIKRIYVTKEKLVIKYYIKNDLVFPLGTFFIYYRSLSYSLSPGHIVIHTFGDKAKEYLEHDIFNYGDDPKNNFFVRVNTIIKPHVMPYLLSLSDKEFEKIISHVSGYNDIDTTFLKEAMELRKEKKDE
;
A
#
# COMPACT_ATOMS: atom_id res chain seq x y z
N MET A 1 6.73 41.47 -31.09
CA MET A 1 5.41 42.13 -31.01
C MET A 1 4.36 41.05 -31.12
N SER A 2 3.57 40.80 -30.05
CA SER A 2 2.34 39.97 -30.00
C SER A 2 2.51 38.44 -30.25
N GLN A 3 1.88 37.46 -29.58
CA GLN A 3 0.69 37.40 -28.71
C GLN A 3 0.83 36.28 -27.65
N THR A 4 0.11 36.50 -26.56
CA THR A 4 -0.26 35.65 -25.42
C THR A 4 -0.83 34.27 -25.81
N ASN A 5 -0.57 33.24 -25.00
CA ASN A 5 -1.57 32.20 -24.74
C ASN A 5 -1.43 31.67 -23.30
N ASN A 6 -2.23 32.28 -22.42
CA ASN A 6 -2.45 31.87 -21.04
C ASN A 6 -3.24 30.56 -21.03
N ASN A 7 -2.56 29.41 -21.03
CA ASN A 7 -3.20 28.16 -20.62
C ASN A 7 -3.18 28.05 -19.10
N THR A 8 -3.96 28.93 -18.47
CA THR A 8 -4.41 28.76 -17.09
C THR A 8 -5.28 27.52 -17.06
N LYS A 9 -4.68 26.35 -16.81
CA LYS A 9 -5.45 25.15 -16.48
C LYS A 9 -6.22 25.45 -15.20
N ILE A 10 -7.53 25.52 -15.39
CA ILE A 10 -8.61 25.63 -14.43
C ILE A 10 -8.24 24.84 -13.17
N LYS A 11 -7.94 25.56 -12.09
CA LYS A 11 -7.94 25.01 -10.74
C LYS A 11 -9.40 24.69 -10.43
N GLU A 12 -9.78 23.43 -10.59
CA GLU A 12 -10.99 22.92 -9.96
C GLU A 12 -10.86 23.16 -8.46
N GLN A 13 -11.82 23.91 -7.96
CA GLN A 13 -12.02 24.35 -6.61
C GLN A 13 -12.35 23.12 -5.76
N ASP A 14 -11.33 22.47 -5.18
CA ASP A 14 -11.50 21.41 -4.18
C ASP A 14 -10.92 21.96 -2.86
N THR A 15 -11.81 22.08 -1.87
CA THR A 15 -11.62 22.52 -0.48
C THR A 15 -10.16 22.48 0.01
N GLN A 16 -9.66 23.64 0.44
CA GLN A 16 -8.25 23.93 0.70
C GLN A 16 -7.74 23.28 2.00
N ASP A 17 -7.75 21.96 2.09
CA ASP A 17 -6.91 21.23 3.03
C ASP A 17 -5.47 21.30 2.50
N GLU A 18 -4.61 22.09 3.15
CA GLU A 18 -3.21 22.22 2.76
C GLU A 18 -2.53 20.84 2.73
N ILE A 19 -2.12 20.42 1.54
CA ILE A 19 -1.44 19.15 1.34
C ILE A 19 -0.01 19.29 1.84
N VAL A 20 0.31 18.57 2.92
CA VAL A 20 1.64 18.54 3.55
C VAL A 20 2.59 17.66 2.76
N PHE A 21 2.07 16.57 2.17
CA PHE A 21 2.87 15.64 1.38
C PHE A 21 1.98 14.94 0.35
N GLU A 22 2.41 14.89 -0.91
CA GLU A 22 1.71 14.15 -1.98
C GLU A 22 2.68 13.18 -2.64
N ARG A 23 2.21 11.97 -2.91
CA ARG A 23 2.90 11.02 -3.78
C ARG A 23 1.98 10.56 -4.91
N LYS A 24 2.48 10.68 -6.13
CA LYS A 24 1.84 10.18 -7.35
C LYS A 24 2.45 8.84 -7.73
N LYS A 25 1.64 8.05 -8.42
CA LYS A 25 2.03 6.73 -8.92
C LYS A 25 3.28 6.82 -9.80
N HIS A 26 4.26 5.94 -9.57
CA HIS A 26 5.46 5.89 -10.38
C HIS A 26 5.16 5.18 -11.71
N ILE A 27 4.95 5.96 -12.77
CA ILE A 27 4.52 5.49 -14.09
C ILE A 27 5.48 4.42 -14.66
N PRO A 28 6.82 4.59 -14.61
CA PRO A 28 7.75 3.58 -15.14
C PRO A 28 7.67 2.23 -14.43
N SER A 29 7.63 2.21 -13.09
CA SER A 29 7.50 0.95 -12.32
C SER A 29 6.16 0.28 -12.58
N PHE A 30 5.11 1.08 -12.70
CA PHE A 30 3.80 0.57 -13.08
C PHE A 30 3.81 -0.09 -14.46
N LEU A 31 4.43 0.55 -15.46
CA LEU A 31 4.52 0.01 -16.82
C LEU A 31 5.40 -1.24 -16.89
N LEU A 32 6.57 -1.25 -16.22
CA LEU A 32 7.46 -2.41 -16.16
C LEU A 32 6.72 -3.62 -15.56
N PHE A 33 6.04 -3.42 -14.43
CA PHE A 33 5.24 -4.45 -13.81
C PHE A 33 4.14 -4.95 -14.75
N TRP A 34 3.50 -4.04 -15.49
CA TRP A 34 2.46 -4.38 -16.46
C TRP A 34 2.99 -5.23 -17.62
N ILE A 35 4.18 -4.91 -18.15
CA ILE A 35 4.87 -5.68 -19.19
C ILE A 35 5.21 -7.08 -18.68
N ILE A 36 5.76 -7.20 -17.47
CA ILE A 36 6.12 -8.48 -16.87
C ILE A 36 4.88 -9.37 -16.72
N TYR A 37 3.79 -8.84 -16.16
CA TYR A 37 2.56 -9.60 -15.90
C TYR A 37 1.85 -9.99 -17.20
N THR A 38 1.84 -9.11 -18.20
CA THR A 38 1.32 -9.42 -19.54
C THR A 38 2.17 -10.49 -20.22
N GLY A 39 3.50 -10.42 -20.09
CA GLY A 39 4.41 -11.44 -20.59
C GLY A 39 4.17 -12.81 -19.96
N PHE A 40 4.00 -12.87 -18.64
CA PHE A 40 3.63 -14.10 -17.94
C PHE A 40 2.28 -14.65 -18.41
N LEU A 41 1.27 -13.79 -18.55
CA LEU A 41 -0.04 -14.19 -19.05
C LEU A 41 0.04 -14.80 -20.46
N CYS A 42 0.76 -14.15 -21.37
CA CYS A 42 1.01 -14.66 -22.72
C CYS A 42 1.78 -15.99 -22.70
N PHE A 43 2.78 -16.11 -21.82
CA PHE A 43 3.54 -17.35 -21.63
C PHE A 43 2.63 -18.49 -21.19
N PHE A 44 1.77 -18.29 -20.19
CA PHE A 44 0.83 -19.32 -19.76
C PHE A 44 -0.23 -19.64 -20.82
N LEU A 45 -0.76 -18.63 -21.52
CA LEU A 45 -1.70 -18.83 -22.64
C LEU A 45 -1.09 -19.62 -23.80
N TYR A 46 0.21 -19.47 -24.04
CA TYR A 46 0.96 -20.23 -25.05
C TYR A 46 1.27 -21.66 -24.59
N LEU A 47 1.66 -21.83 -23.33
CA LEU A 47 2.04 -23.11 -22.75
C LEU A 47 0.82 -24.02 -22.54
N PHE A 48 -0.32 -23.43 -22.15
CA PHE A 48 -1.53 -24.15 -21.76
C PHE A 48 -2.08 -25.09 -22.87
N PRO A 49 -2.26 -24.65 -24.14
CA PRO A 49 -2.69 -25.54 -25.22
C PRO A 49 -1.66 -26.62 -25.61
N ARG A 50 -0.38 -26.43 -25.26
CA ARG A 50 0.71 -27.35 -25.64
C ARG A 50 1.00 -28.43 -24.60
N LEU A 51 0.71 -28.15 -23.33
CA LEU A 51 0.88 -29.11 -22.24
C LEU A 51 -0.19 -30.21 -22.24
N PHE A 52 -1.31 -30.01 -22.94
CA PHE A 52 -2.44 -30.94 -22.94
C PHE A 52 -2.76 -31.40 -24.36
N ASN A 53 -2.50 -32.69 -24.63
CA ASN A 53 -2.81 -33.36 -25.89
C ASN A 53 -4.32 -33.69 -25.99
N LYS A 54 -4.80 -33.98 -27.21
CA LYS A 54 -6.20 -33.95 -27.72
C LYS A 54 -7.33 -34.64 -26.93
N GLU A 55 -7.10 -35.38 -25.86
CA GLU A 55 -8.18 -36.05 -25.12
C GLU A 55 -8.63 -35.20 -23.91
N ILE A 56 -9.83 -34.64 -24.02
CA ILE A 56 -10.46 -33.87 -22.94
C ILE A 56 -10.93 -34.85 -21.86
N ASP A 57 -10.20 -34.90 -20.75
CA ASP A 57 -10.55 -35.67 -19.55
C ASP A 57 -10.84 -34.75 -18.33
N TYR A 58 -11.12 -35.33 -17.17
CA TYR A 58 -11.35 -34.55 -15.95
C TYR A 58 -10.09 -33.79 -15.47
N LYS A 59 -8.88 -34.27 -15.80
CA LYS A 59 -7.62 -33.59 -15.46
C LYS A 59 -7.49 -32.29 -16.24
N TRP A 60 -7.92 -32.30 -17.50
CA TRP A 60 -8.02 -31.09 -18.33
C TRP A 60 -8.90 -30.03 -17.66
N PHE A 61 -10.06 -30.43 -17.12
CA PHE A 61 -10.96 -29.52 -16.42
C PHE A 61 -10.31 -28.92 -15.17
N ILE A 62 -9.65 -29.73 -14.33
CA ILE A 62 -8.94 -29.25 -13.13
C ILE A 62 -7.88 -28.21 -13.51
N VAL A 63 -7.09 -28.50 -14.55
CA VAL A 63 -6.01 -27.59 -14.98
C VAL A 63 -6.57 -26.31 -15.61
N PHE A 64 -7.66 -26.40 -16.36
CA PHE A 64 -8.38 -25.23 -16.87
C PHE A 64 -8.89 -24.32 -15.74
N PHE A 65 -9.47 -24.88 -14.69
CA PHE A 65 -9.91 -24.10 -13.52
C PHE A 65 -8.73 -23.45 -12.78
N MET A 66 -7.62 -24.17 -12.61
CA MET A 66 -6.40 -23.59 -12.03
C MET A 66 -5.85 -22.44 -12.88
N PHE A 67 -5.89 -22.59 -14.21
CA PHE A 67 -5.49 -21.53 -15.14
C PHE A 67 -6.39 -20.30 -15.05
N LEU A 68 -7.72 -20.48 -14.99
CA LEU A 68 -8.66 -19.38 -14.77
C LEU A 68 -8.42 -18.68 -13.43
N LEU A 69 -8.13 -19.43 -12.37
CA LEU A 69 -7.79 -18.87 -11.06
C LEU A 69 -6.54 -18.00 -11.14
N ILE A 70 -5.50 -18.45 -11.85
CA ILE A 70 -4.27 -17.68 -12.10
C ILE A 70 -4.59 -16.38 -12.85
N ILE A 71 -5.36 -16.45 -13.95
CA ILE A 71 -5.80 -15.26 -14.70
C ILE A 71 -6.56 -14.30 -13.78
N TYR A 72 -7.50 -14.80 -12.98
CA TYR A 72 -8.29 -13.98 -12.08
C TYR A 72 -7.43 -13.26 -11.04
N VAL A 73 -6.47 -13.97 -10.43
CA VAL A 73 -5.52 -13.37 -9.47
C VAL A 73 -4.70 -12.27 -10.14
N PHE A 74 -4.22 -12.51 -11.37
CA PHE A 74 -3.47 -11.51 -12.14
C PHE A 74 -4.32 -10.30 -12.51
N ALA A 75 -5.52 -10.50 -13.04
CA ALA A 75 -6.45 -9.43 -13.39
C ALA A 75 -6.80 -8.59 -12.16
N ARG A 76 -7.04 -9.23 -11.01
CA ARG A 76 -7.30 -8.54 -9.74
C ARG A 76 -6.10 -7.71 -9.27
N ALA A 77 -4.88 -8.22 -9.41
CA ALA A 77 -3.67 -7.47 -9.06
C ALA A 77 -3.52 -6.21 -9.94
N ILE A 78 -3.69 -6.36 -11.26
CA ILE A 78 -3.65 -5.25 -12.23
C ILE A 78 -4.73 -4.22 -11.92
N TYR A 79 -5.96 -4.65 -11.64
CA TYR A 79 -7.06 -3.77 -11.27
C TYR A 79 -6.73 -2.95 -10.02
N LYS A 80 -6.23 -3.59 -8.95
CA LYS A 80 -5.86 -2.88 -7.73
C LYS A 80 -4.78 -1.81 -7.98
N MET A 81 -3.75 -2.14 -8.76
CA MET A 81 -2.66 -1.22 -9.05
C MET A 81 -3.04 -0.08 -10.00
N THR A 82 -3.89 -0.35 -11.00
CA THR A 82 -4.38 0.67 -11.94
C THR A 82 -5.29 1.68 -11.25
N ASN A 83 -6.09 1.21 -10.30
CA ASN A 83 -7.13 2.01 -9.67
C ASN A 83 -6.58 3.06 -8.69
N ILE A 84 -5.36 2.93 -8.16
CA ILE A 84 -4.78 3.95 -7.27
C ILE A 84 -4.35 5.17 -8.10
N LYS A 85 -4.91 6.34 -7.77
CA LYS A 85 -4.62 7.62 -8.44
C LYS A 85 -3.44 8.34 -7.79
N ARG A 86 -3.54 8.60 -6.49
CA ARG A 86 -2.52 9.28 -5.69
C ARG A 86 -2.74 9.06 -4.20
N ILE A 87 -1.70 9.26 -3.43
CA ILE A 87 -1.76 9.27 -1.96
C ILE A 87 -1.27 10.64 -1.48
N TYR A 88 -1.98 11.25 -0.54
CA TYR A 88 -1.51 12.49 0.05
C TYR A 88 -1.90 12.61 1.52
N VAL A 89 -1.10 13.37 2.26
CA VAL A 89 -1.28 13.69 3.67
C VAL A 89 -1.57 15.19 3.77
N THR A 90 -2.59 15.51 4.55
CA THR A 90 -2.94 16.88 4.97
C THR A 90 -2.61 17.04 6.44
N LYS A 91 -2.87 18.22 7.01
CA LYS A 91 -2.68 18.45 8.47
C LYS A 91 -3.59 17.58 9.35
N GLU A 92 -4.67 17.02 8.80
CA GLU A 92 -5.70 16.33 9.60
C GLU A 92 -5.94 14.88 9.17
N LYS A 93 -5.59 14.51 7.94
CA LYS A 93 -5.90 13.18 7.38
C LYS A 93 -4.93 12.73 6.29
N LEU A 94 -4.78 11.41 6.18
CA LEU A 94 -4.21 10.72 5.02
C LEU A 94 -5.35 10.31 4.08
N VAL A 95 -5.17 10.58 2.79
CA VAL A 95 -6.15 10.23 1.75
C VAL A 95 -5.48 9.40 0.65
N ILE A 96 -6.10 8.27 0.32
CA ILE A 96 -5.79 7.49 -0.88
C ILE A 96 -6.92 7.71 -1.87
N LYS A 97 -6.64 8.41 -2.98
CA LYS A 97 -7.60 8.59 -4.06
C LYS A 97 -7.55 7.46 -5.05
N TYR A 98 -8.72 7.03 -5.51
CA TYR A 98 -8.86 6.01 -6.54
C TYR A 98 -9.53 6.59 -7.81
N TYR A 99 -9.47 5.84 -8.91
CA TYR A 99 -10.16 6.20 -10.15
C TYR A 99 -11.60 5.68 -10.19
N ILE A 100 -11.87 4.51 -9.61
CA ILE A 100 -13.13 3.76 -9.79
C ILE A 100 -13.89 3.58 -8.47
N LYS A 101 -13.18 3.32 -7.36
CA LYS A 101 -13.81 3.11 -6.04
C LYS A 101 -13.76 4.39 -5.20
N ASN A 102 -14.53 4.40 -4.11
CA ASN A 102 -14.50 5.50 -3.14
C ASN A 102 -13.10 5.69 -2.56
N ASP A 103 -12.74 6.96 -2.37
CA ASP A 103 -11.49 7.37 -1.72
C ASP A 103 -11.44 6.82 -0.28
N LEU A 104 -10.25 6.39 0.14
CA LEU A 104 -10.01 6.02 1.54
C LEU A 104 -9.46 7.24 2.27
N VAL A 105 -10.09 7.56 3.39
CA VAL A 105 -9.75 8.70 4.23
C VAL A 105 -9.47 8.20 5.64
N PHE A 106 -8.31 8.57 6.18
CA PHE A 106 -7.86 8.19 7.51
C PHE A 106 -7.50 9.45 8.30
N PRO A 107 -8.26 9.80 9.36
CA PRO A 107 -7.89 10.89 10.25
C PRO A 107 -6.55 10.62 10.94
N LEU A 108 -5.70 11.64 11.10
CA LEU A 108 -4.44 11.51 11.82
C LEU A 108 -4.70 11.11 13.28
N GLY A 109 -3.86 10.20 13.80
CA GLY A 109 -4.02 9.63 15.14
C GLY A 109 -4.82 8.33 15.19
N THR A 110 -5.55 7.97 14.13
CA THR A 110 -6.36 6.74 14.12
C THR A 110 -5.70 5.55 13.41
N PHE A 111 -4.46 5.71 12.96
CA PHE A 111 -3.75 4.66 12.22
C PHE A 111 -2.23 4.82 12.32
N PHE A 112 -1.50 3.76 11.96
CA PHE A 112 -0.09 3.84 11.59
C PHE A 112 0.14 3.12 10.25
N ILE A 113 1.27 3.40 9.62
CA ILE A 113 1.62 2.79 8.34
C ILE A 113 2.96 2.07 8.41
N TYR A 114 3.06 0.98 7.64
CA TYR A 114 4.31 0.25 7.49
C TYR A 114 4.37 -0.43 6.12
N TYR A 115 5.58 -0.59 5.59
CA TYR A 115 5.82 -1.39 4.39
C TYR A 115 5.66 -2.85 4.75
N ARG A 116 5.22 -3.74 3.85
CA ARG A 116 5.24 -5.21 4.05
C ARG A 116 5.72 -5.88 2.78
N SER A 117 6.87 -6.54 2.83
CA SER A 117 7.31 -7.46 1.78
C SER A 117 6.85 -8.87 2.08
N LEU A 118 6.28 -9.56 1.08
CA LEU A 118 6.17 -11.02 1.12
C LEU A 118 7.40 -11.60 0.44
N SER A 119 8.24 -12.30 1.20
CA SER A 119 9.53 -12.87 0.74
C SER A 119 9.42 -13.81 -0.47
N TYR A 120 8.22 -14.34 -0.76
CA TYR A 120 7.95 -15.29 -1.84
C TYR A 120 7.16 -14.71 -3.03
N SER A 121 6.93 -13.39 -3.05
CA SER A 121 6.11 -12.76 -4.09
C SER A 121 6.93 -11.82 -4.97
N LEU A 122 6.81 -11.94 -6.30
CA LEU A 122 7.25 -10.94 -7.30
C LEU A 122 6.41 -9.64 -7.24
N SER A 123 5.79 -9.36 -6.09
CA SER A 123 5.00 -8.16 -5.80
C SER A 123 5.95 -7.06 -5.34
N PRO A 124 5.73 -5.78 -5.71
CA PRO A 124 6.56 -4.66 -5.28
C PRO A 124 6.41 -4.31 -3.78
N GLY A 125 5.92 -5.24 -2.96
CA GLY A 125 5.57 -5.03 -1.57
C GLY A 125 4.22 -4.33 -1.42
N HIS A 126 3.80 -4.17 -0.17
CA HIS A 126 2.53 -3.59 0.18
C HIS A 126 2.68 -2.44 1.18
N ILE A 127 1.91 -1.38 0.98
CA ILE A 127 1.60 -0.37 1.99
C ILE A 127 0.51 -0.97 2.88
N VAL A 128 0.81 -1.13 4.17
CA VAL A 128 -0.18 -1.52 5.18
C VAL A 128 -0.58 -0.29 5.97
N ILE A 129 -1.87 0.00 6.01
CA ILE A 129 -2.46 0.97 6.94
C ILE A 129 -3.23 0.20 7.99
N HIS A 130 -2.73 0.25 9.23
CA HIS A 130 -3.36 -0.39 10.36
C HIS A 130 -4.13 0.66 11.17
N THR A 131 -5.44 0.47 11.28
CA THR A 131 -6.34 1.38 12.01
C THR A 131 -6.56 0.92 13.44
N PHE A 132 -6.69 1.87 14.36
CA PHE A 132 -6.93 1.61 15.79
C PHE A 132 -8.43 1.54 16.13
N GLY A 133 -8.76 0.90 17.26
CA GLY A 133 -10.12 0.76 17.81
C GLY A 133 -10.67 -0.67 17.79
N ASP A 134 -11.92 -0.85 18.25
CA ASP A 134 -12.58 -2.16 18.47
C ASP A 134 -12.64 -3.04 17.22
N LYS A 135 -12.55 -2.45 16.03
CA LYS A 135 -12.53 -3.14 14.73
C LYS A 135 -11.29 -2.73 13.95
N ALA A 136 -10.11 -2.94 14.54
CA ALA A 136 -8.83 -2.75 13.85
C ALA A 136 -8.88 -3.41 12.46
N LYS A 137 -8.63 -2.61 11.43
CA LYS A 137 -8.63 -3.04 10.02
C LYS A 137 -7.29 -2.74 9.39
N GLU A 138 -6.87 -3.67 8.55
CA GLU A 138 -5.71 -3.52 7.69
C GLU A 138 -6.15 -3.20 6.27
N TYR A 139 -5.61 -2.11 5.73
CA TYR A 139 -5.75 -1.79 4.33
C TYR A 139 -4.42 -2.07 3.65
N LEU A 140 -4.47 -2.99 2.68
CA LEU A 140 -3.31 -3.44 1.91
C LEU A 140 -3.38 -2.83 0.51
N GLU A 141 -2.44 -1.92 0.22
CA GLU A 141 -2.27 -1.37 -1.12
C GLU A 141 -0.91 -1.76 -1.68
N HIS A 142 -0.79 -1.92 -3.00
CA HIS A 142 0.50 -2.28 -3.59
C HIS A 142 1.43 -1.07 -3.61
N ASP A 143 2.69 -1.29 -3.25
CA ASP A 143 3.70 -0.24 -3.26
C ASP A 143 4.27 -0.04 -4.67
N ILE A 144 3.47 0.59 -5.52
CA ILE A 144 3.85 1.00 -6.89
C ILE A 144 4.53 2.38 -6.90
N PHE A 145 5.02 2.81 -5.75
CA PHE A 145 5.48 4.18 -5.48
C PHE A 145 6.98 4.25 -5.18
N ASN A 146 7.63 3.12 -4.90
CA ASN A 146 9.01 3.03 -4.44
C ASN A 146 9.94 2.45 -5.52
N TYR A 147 10.44 3.28 -6.43
CA TYR A 147 11.63 2.93 -7.20
C TYR A 147 12.66 4.05 -7.11
N GLY A 148 13.78 3.76 -6.44
CA GLY A 148 14.93 4.67 -6.32
C GLY A 148 14.90 5.66 -5.15
N ASP A 149 13.99 5.51 -4.19
CA ASP A 149 13.99 6.35 -2.98
C ASP A 149 15.18 6.01 -2.07
N ASP A 150 15.81 7.04 -1.50
CA ASP A 150 16.73 6.91 -0.38
C ASP A 150 16.02 6.16 0.76
N PRO A 151 16.58 5.05 1.29
CA PRO A 151 16.04 4.33 2.44
C PRO A 151 15.71 5.23 3.63
N LYS A 152 16.46 6.32 3.82
CA LYS A 152 16.27 7.28 4.92
C LYS A 152 15.18 8.33 4.66
N ASN A 153 14.65 8.40 3.44
CA ASN A 153 13.70 9.44 3.03
C ASN A 153 12.52 8.88 2.21
N ASN A 154 12.22 7.60 2.39
CA ASN A 154 11.15 6.92 1.68
C ASN A 154 9.75 7.37 2.17
N PHE A 155 8.72 6.95 1.44
CA PHE A 155 7.31 7.24 1.75
C PHE A 155 6.96 7.02 3.23
N PHE A 156 7.35 5.86 3.75
CA PHE A 156 6.97 5.41 5.09
C PHE A 156 7.60 6.29 6.16
N VAL A 157 8.89 6.64 6.03
CA VAL A 157 9.58 7.54 6.96
C VAL A 157 8.91 8.90 7.01
N ARG A 158 8.56 9.49 5.86
CA ARG A 158 7.92 10.81 5.80
C ARG A 158 6.54 10.80 6.44
N VAL A 159 5.69 9.84 6.07
CA VAL A 159 4.34 9.77 6.64
C VAL A 159 4.40 9.41 8.13
N ASN A 160 5.25 8.48 8.55
CA ASN A 160 5.41 8.14 9.96
C ASN A 160 5.90 9.33 10.79
N THR A 161 6.79 10.16 10.26
CA THR A 161 7.19 11.43 10.91
C THR A 161 6.01 12.39 11.10
N ILE A 162 5.13 12.52 10.09
CA ILE A 162 3.97 13.40 10.16
C ILE A 162 2.93 12.87 11.16
N ILE A 163 2.64 11.57 11.17
CA ILE A 163 1.58 11.01 12.01
C ILE A 163 2.03 10.75 13.45
N LYS A 164 3.33 10.58 13.70
CA LYS A 164 3.89 10.21 15.01
C LYS A 164 3.36 11.09 16.15
N PRO A 165 3.37 12.44 16.08
CA PRO A 165 2.85 13.29 17.16
C PRO A 165 1.37 13.03 17.50
N HIS A 166 0.58 12.61 16.52
CA HIS A 166 -0.85 12.34 16.69
C HIS A 166 -1.13 10.94 17.22
N VAL A 167 -0.26 9.97 16.92
CA VAL A 167 -0.45 8.55 17.25
C VAL A 167 0.24 8.16 18.55
N MET A 168 1.39 8.78 18.86
CA MET A 168 2.19 8.44 20.04
C MET A 168 1.38 8.51 21.35
N PRO A 169 0.58 9.56 21.62
CA PRO A 169 -0.22 9.61 22.85
C PRO A 169 -1.18 8.44 23.00
N TYR A 170 -1.83 8.02 21.90
CA TYR A 170 -2.70 6.84 21.89
C TYR A 170 -1.92 5.57 22.24
N LEU A 171 -0.79 5.33 21.58
CA LEU A 171 0.04 4.15 21.84
C LEU A 171 0.55 4.07 23.28
N LEU A 172 0.89 5.21 23.89
CA LEU A 172 1.31 5.28 25.29
C LEU A 172 0.15 5.06 26.27
N SER A 173 -1.10 5.36 25.85
CA SER A 173 -2.30 5.17 26.69
C SER A 173 -2.84 3.74 26.71
N LEU A 174 -2.44 2.90 25.76
CA LEU A 174 -2.93 1.52 25.65
C LEU A 174 -2.57 0.67 26.86
N SER A 175 -3.35 -0.39 27.13
CA SER A 175 -2.91 -1.44 28.04
C SER A 175 -1.72 -2.21 27.45
N ASP A 176 -0.90 -2.84 28.29
CA ASP A 176 0.24 -3.62 27.83
C ASP A 176 -0.14 -4.73 26.86
N LYS A 177 -1.24 -5.42 27.17
CA LYS A 177 -1.78 -6.51 26.33
C LYS A 177 -2.18 -6.03 24.94
N GLU A 178 -2.80 -4.85 24.84
CA GLU A 178 -3.20 -4.27 23.55
C GLU A 178 -1.99 -3.80 22.75
N PHE A 179 -1.02 -3.18 23.42
CA PHE A 179 0.22 -2.74 22.79
C PHE A 179 1.05 -3.92 22.28
N GLU A 180 1.23 -4.98 23.08
CA GLU A 180 1.91 -6.21 22.67
C GLU A 180 1.24 -6.87 21.46
N LYS A 181 -0.10 -6.86 21.39
CA LYS A 181 -0.83 -7.38 20.23
C LYS A 181 -0.48 -6.62 18.95
N ILE A 182 -0.34 -5.29 19.01
CA ILE A 182 0.10 -4.47 17.87
C ILE A 182 1.54 -4.82 17.50
N ILE A 183 2.44 -4.87 18.47
CA ILE A 183 3.86 -5.19 18.23
C ILE A 183 4.03 -6.58 17.61
N SER A 184 3.40 -7.61 18.18
CA SER A 184 3.45 -8.98 17.68
C SER A 184 2.91 -9.09 16.26
N HIS A 185 1.86 -8.33 15.93
CA HIS A 185 1.30 -8.32 14.59
C HIS A 185 2.26 -7.70 13.58
N VAL A 186 2.87 -6.56 13.92
CA VAL A 186 3.82 -5.87 13.02
C VAL A 186 5.11 -6.67 12.84
N SER A 187 5.67 -7.20 13.94
CA SER A 187 6.91 -7.96 13.94
C SER A 187 6.84 -9.27 13.16
N GLY A 188 5.63 -9.84 13.04
CA GLY A 188 5.38 -11.01 12.19
C GLY A 188 5.55 -10.73 10.69
N TYR A 189 5.58 -9.46 10.26
CA TYR A 189 5.64 -9.10 8.85
C TYR A 189 6.73 -8.10 8.50
N ASN A 190 7.26 -7.33 9.46
CA ASN A 190 8.32 -6.35 9.23
C ASN A 190 9.20 -6.13 10.45
N ASP A 191 10.36 -5.54 10.17
CA ASP A 191 11.21 -4.99 11.22
C ASP A 191 10.52 -3.79 11.90
N ILE A 192 10.35 -3.90 13.21
CA ILE A 192 9.70 -2.88 14.06
C ILE A 192 10.47 -1.55 13.95
N ASP A 193 11.78 -1.61 13.70
CA ASP A 193 12.69 -0.48 13.57
C ASP A 193 12.32 0.47 12.42
N THR A 194 11.46 0.05 11.50
CA THR A 194 10.98 0.87 10.37
C THR A 194 9.82 1.81 10.74
N THR A 195 9.39 1.81 12.00
CA THR A 195 8.27 2.61 12.52
C THR A 195 8.61 3.28 13.86
N PHE A 196 7.77 4.20 14.33
CA PHE A 196 7.89 4.79 15.68
C PHE A 196 7.39 3.84 16.80
N LEU A 197 7.05 2.59 16.48
CA LEU A 197 6.57 1.62 17.48
C LEU A 197 7.67 1.18 18.44
N LYS A 198 8.93 1.12 17.99
CA LYS A 198 10.07 0.83 18.87
C LYS A 198 10.25 1.92 19.92
N GLU A 199 10.21 3.18 19.49
CA GLU A 199 10.27 4.33 20.39
C GLU A 199 9.09 4.33 21.38
N ALA A 200 7.88 4.00 20.93
CA ALA A 200 6.73 3.85 21.82
C ALA A 200 6.96 2.74 22.87
N MET A 201 7.61 1.64 22.49
CA MET A 201 7.94 0.54 23.40
C MET A 201 8.99 0.96 24.44
N GLU A 202 10.02 1.71 24.04
CA GLU A 202 11.05 2.23 24.94
C GLU A 202 10.47 3.21 25.97
N LEU A 203 9.69 4.20 25.50
CA LEU A 203 9.01 5.17 26.38
C LEU A 203 8.04 4.53 27.38
N ARG A 204 7.40 3.41 27.00
CA ARG A 204 6.52 2.65 27.91
C ARG A 204 7.28 1.86 28.96
N LYS A 205 8.53 1.46 28.70
CA LYS A 205 9.38 0.79 29.69
C LYS A 205 9.88 1.79 30.73
N GLU A 206 10.39 2.94 30.27
CA GLU A 206 10.85 4.03 31.14
C GLU A 206 9.76 4.46 32.14
N LYS A 207 8.51 4.63 31.68
CA LYS A 207 7.38 4.98 32.55
C LYS A 207 6.98 3.94 33.61
N LYS A 208 7.43 2.69 33.49
CA LYS A 208 7.15 1.63 34.47
C LYS A 208 8.28 1.47 35.48
N ASP A 209 9.47 1.94 35.10
CA ASP A 209 10.67 1.90 35.93
C ASP A 209 10.78 3.18 36.81
N GLU A 210 9.89 4.16 36.63
CA GLU A 210 9.63 5.32 37.50
C GLU A 210 8.54 5.04 38.56
#